data_AF-A0AAV7AFJ0-F1
#
_entry.id   AF-A0AAV7AFJ0-F1
#
_cell.length_a   1.000
_cell.length_b   1.000
_cell.length_c   1.000
_cell.angle_alpha   90.00
_cell.angle_beta   90.00
_cell.angle_gamma   90.00
#
_symmetry.space_group_name_H-M   'P 1'
#
loop_
_entity.id
_entity.type
_entity.pdbx_description
1 polymer ?
#
loop_
_entity_poly.entity_id
_entity_poly.type
_entity_poly.pdbx_seq_one_letter_code
_entity_poly.pdbx_strand_id
1 'polypeptide(L)'
;LSREGAQRGRELFNEYKFSVDQLMELAGLTVPQAIAKAYPVSSFRRPAHRPRYLWPRNNGGDGLVCAGTLFSSTGLRAAIHYPKRPNKTLFENLTTQCQKMDIPFLTDFPQEAEVIDGAYNLVIDAIFGFSFKGAVREPFGSILSTLNASPSPLPA
;
A
#
# COMPACT_ATOMS: atom_id res chain seq x y z
N LEU A 1 5.74 8.56 13.13
CA LEU A 1 6.35 7.76 14.23
C LEU A 1 7.37 8.61 15.01
N SER A 2 7.49 8.37 16.32
CA SER A 2 8.42 9.06 17.24
C SER A 2 9.89 8.75 16.90
N ARG A 3 10.84 9.54 17.44
CA ARG A 3 12.30 9.30 17.31
C ARG A 3 12.70 7.88 17.72
N GLU A 4 11.93 7.24 18.61
CA GLU A 4 12.15 5.88 19.10
C GLU A 4 11.91 4.82 18.03
N GLY A 5 10.89 4.98 17.18
CA GLY A 5 10.61 4.04 16.09
C GLY A 5 11.75 3.96 15.07
N ALA A 6 12.34 5.11 14.75
CA ALA A 6 13.50 5.18 13.86
C ALA A 6 14.78 4.60 14.50
N GLN A 7 14.92 4.68 15.83
CA GLN A 7 16.04 4.10 16.55
C GLN A 7 15.94 2.56 16.59
N ARG A 8 14.78 2.02 16.98
CA ARG A 8 14.54 0.57 16.95
C ARG A 8 14.71 -0.03 15.55
N GLY A 9 14.27 0.68 14.51
CA GLY A 9 14.51 0.26 13.14
C GLY A 9 16.00 0.09 12.82
N ARG A 10 16.86 0.99 13.30
CA ARG A 10 18.32 0.88 13.11
C ARG A 10 18.92 -0.30 13.84
N GLU A 11 18.47 -0.59 15.07
CA GLU A 11 18.94 -1.73 15.86
C GLU A 11 18.62 -3.06 15.15
N LEU A 12 17.41 -3.21 14.60
CA LEU A 12 17.01 -4.41 13.87
C LEU A 12 17.92 -4.72 12.68
N PHE A 13 18.29 -3.70 11.89
CA PHE A 13 19.18 -3.87 10.74
C PHE A 13 20.65 -4.06 11.14
N ASN A 14 21.12 -3.30 12.13
CA ASN A 14 22.55 -3.21 12.44
C ASN A 14 23.01 -4.22 13.49
N GLU A 15 22.24 -4.43 14.55
CA GLU A 15 22.60 -5.30 15.67
C GLU A 15 22.02 -6.70 15.48
N TYR A 16 20.72 -6.79 15.20
CA TYR A 16 20.02 -8.07 15.02
C TYR A 16 20.16 -8.66 13.62
N LYS A 17 20.74 -7.90 12.67
CA LYS A 17 21.02 -8.31 11.30
C LYS A 17 19.80 -8.81 10.51
N PHE A 18 18.60 -8.37 10.87
CA PHE A 18 17.43 -8.63 10.05
C PHE A 18 17.62 -8.01 8.68
N SER A 19 17.25 -8.75 7.64
CA SER A 19 17.29 -8.25 6.29
C SER A 19 16.05 -7.39 5.99
N VAL A 20 16.15 -6.54 4.98
CA VAL A 20 15.05 -5.64 4.59
C VAL A 20 13.83 -6.42 4.13
N ASP A 21 14.02 -7.50 3.38
CA ASP A 21 12.98 -8.41 2.92
C ASP A 21 12.25 -9.10 4.08
N GLN A 22 12.96 -9.54 5.13
CA GLN A 22 12.33 -10.16 6.30
C GLN A 22 11.40 -9.18 7.03
N LEU A 23 11.88 -7.97 7.34
CA LEU A 23 11.07 -7.00 8.06
C LEU A 23 9.91 -6.46 7.21
N MET A 24 10.12 -6.33 5.89
CA MET A 24 9.12 -5.89 4.94
C MET A 24 7.99 -6.92 4.77
N GLU A 25 8.34 -8.21 4.72
CA GLU A 25 7.36 -9.29 4.68
C GLU A 25 6.51 -9.28 5.96
N LEU A 26 7.15 -9.21 7.13
CA LEU A 26 6.46 -9.14 8.42
C LEU A 26 5.56 -7.91 8.53
N ALA A 27 6.04 -6.74 8.11
CA ALA A 27 5.25 -5.52 8.13
C ALA A 27 4.01 -5.64 7.23
N GLY A 28 4.22 -6.09 5.98
CA GLY A 28 3.13 -6.24 5.01
C GLY A 28 2.12 -7.34 5.36
N LEU A 29 2.46 -8.32 6.20
CA LEU A 29 1.53 -9.36 6.66
C LEU A 29 0.52 -8.88 7.71
N THR A 30 0.87 -7.88 8.52
CA THR A 30 0.01 -7.41 9.62
C THR A 30 -1.14 -6.52 9.14
N VAL A 31 -0.92 -5.78 8.06
CA VAL A 31 -1.87 -4.79 7.53
C VAL A 31 -3.14 -5.42 6.96
N PRO A 32 -3.10 -6.51 6.17
CA PRO A 32 -4.31 -7.20 5.69
C PRO A 32 -5.24 -7.67 6.81
N GLN A 33 -4.67 -8.18 7.90
CA GLN A 33 -5.45 -8.65 9.05
C GLN A 33 -6.16 -7.48 9.74
N ALA A 34 -5.45 -6.36 9.89
CA ALA A 34 -6.03 -5.13 10.42
C ALA A 34 -7.15 -4.59 9.51
N ILE A 35 -6.93 -4.56 8.19
CA ILE A 35 -7.94 -4.15 7.20
C ILE A 35 -9.17 -5.05 7.27
N ALA A 36 -9.00 -6.37 7.25
CA ALA A 36 -10.12 -7.31 7.26
C ALA A 36 -10.96 -7.21 8.55
N LYS A 37 -10.31 -6.87 9.67
CA LYS A 37 -10.98 -6.65 10.96
C LYS A 37 -11.69 -5.29 11.01
N ALA A 38 -11.05 -4.22 10.54
CA ALA A 38 -11.59 -2.86 10.58
C ALA A 38 -12.67 -2.62 9.53
N TYR A 39 -12.54 -3.28 8.37
CA TYR A 39 -13.38 -3.12 7.20
C TYR A 39 -13.85 -4.49 6.67
N PRO A 40 -14.71 -5.21 7.42
CA PRO A 40 -15.25 -6.48 6.96
C PRO A 40 -16.06 -6.29 5.68
N VAL A 41 -16.07 -7.29 4.78
CA VAL A 41 -16.75 -7.19 3.47
C VAL A 41 -18.21 -6.76 3.57
N SER A 42 -18.90 -7.21 4.63
CA SER A 42 -20.29 -6.87 4.93
C SER A 42 -20.52 -5.40 5.30
N SER A 43 -19.48 -4.66 5.70
CA SER A 43 -19.59 -3.24 6.07
C SER A 43 -19.63 -2.30 4.87
N PHE A 44 -19.24 -2.76 3.68
CA PHE A 44 -19.21 -1.92 2.49
C PHE A 44 -20.58 -1.82 1.83
N ARG A 45 -20.98 -0.59 1.51
CA ARG A 45 -22.26 -0.26 0.85
C ARG A 45 -22.46 -0.90 -0.54
N ARG A 46 -21.41 -1.42 -1.18
CA ARG A 46 -21.46 -1.95 -2.56
C ARG A 46 -20.88 -3.37 -2.63
N PRO A 47 -21.49 -4.31 -3.38
CA PRO A 47 -21.18 -5.74 -3.32
C PRO A 47 -19.87 -6.18 -4.00
N ALA A 48 -19.15 -7.10 -3.35
CA ALA A 48 -18.16 -8.13 -3.73
C ALA A 48 -17.16 -7.96 -4.91
N HIS A 49 -17.63 -7.64 -6.12
CA HIS A 49 -17.06 -8.23 -7.35
C HIS A 49 -16.02 -7.42 -8.14
N ARG A 50 -15.43 -6.36 -7.58
CA ARG A 50 -14.47 -5.46 -8.29
C ARG A 50 -13.26 -5.15 -7.41
N PRO A 51 -12.07 -4.80 -7.94
CA PRO A 51 -10.91 -4.45 -7.13
C PRO A 51 -11.27 -3.32 -6.15
N ARG A 52 -11.08 -3.53 -4.85
CA ARG A 52 -11.70 -2.67 -3.82
C ARG A 52 -10.72 -1.80 -3.07
N TYR A 53 -9.42 -1.98 -3.33
CA TYR A 53 -8.35 -1.36 -2.56
C TYR A 53 -7.35 -0.75 -3.53
N LEU A 54 -7.24 0.57 -3.53
CA LEU A 54 -6.22 1.29 -4.29
C LEU A 54 -4.99 1.50 -3.40
N TRP A 55 -3.81 1.12 -3.88
CA TRP A 55 -2.57 1.24 -3.12
C TRP A 55 -1.57 2.19 -3.81
N PRO A 56 -1.63 3.51 -3.58
CA PRO A 56 -0.62 4.43 -4.09
C PRO A 56 0.68 4.30 -3.27
N ARG A 57 1.83 4.13 -3.94
CA ARG A 57 3.14 3.96 -3.28
C ARG A 57 4.21 4.92 -3.79
N ASN A 58 5.00 5.49 -2.87
CA ASN A 58 6.41 5.87 -3.09
C ASN A 58 7.31 5.86 -1.84
N ASN A 59 7.19 4.83 -1.00
CA ASN A 59 8.32 4.27 -0.25
C ASN A 59 7.95 2.89 0.31
N GLY A 60 8.81 1.88 0.15
CA GLY A 60 8.71 0.59 0.89
C GLY A 60 7.88 -0.51 0.22
N GLY A 61 8.51 -1.64 -0.09
CA GLY A 61 7.83 -2.80 -0.70
C GLY A 61 6.77 -3.42 0.21
N ASP A 62 6.60 -2.91 1.44
CA ASP A 62 5.51 -3.20 2.37
C ASP A 62 4.14 -3.15 1.68
N GLY A 63 3.94 -2.19 0.76
CA GLY A 63 2.71 -2.09 0.00
C GLY A 63 2.48 -3.19 -1.03
N LEU A 64 3.56 -3.66 -1.66
CA LEU A 64 3.50 -4.80 -2.60
C LEU A 64 3.25 -6.09 -1.82
N VAL A 65 3.96 -6.28 -0.69
CA VAL A 65 3.73 -7.40 0.24
C VAL A 65 2.29 -7.38 0.73
N CYS A 66 1.79 -6.22 1.20
CA CYS A 66 0.43 -6.10 1.70
C CYS A 66 -0.60 -6.42 0.61
N ALA A 67 -0.41 -5.92 -0.62
CA ALA A 67 -1.33 -6.22 -1.71
C ALA A 67 -1.36 -7.73 -2.05
N GLY A 68 -0.19 -8.39 -2.10
CA GLY A 68 -0.08 -9.84 -2.31
C GLY A 68 -0.75 -10.64 -1.19
N THR A 69 -0.42 -10.31 0.06
CA THR A 69 -0.93 -11.01 1.24
C THR A 69 -2.40 -10.75 1.52
N LEU A 70 -2.94 -9.58 1.14
CA LEU A 70 -4.36 -9.26 1.24
C LEU A 70 -5.19 -10.27 0.44
N PHE A 71 -4.81 -10.54 -0.80
CA PHE A 71 -5.51 -11.53 -1.60
C PHE A 71 -5.42 -12.93 -0.98
N SER A 72 -4.20 -13.38 -0.64
CA SER A 72 -3.99 -14.74 -0.13
C SER A 72 -4.63 -15.01 1.25
N SER A 73 -4.71 -14.02 2.14
CA SER A 73 -5.20 -14.20 3.51
C SER A 73 -6.68 -13.87 3.70
N THR A 74 -7.27 -13.04 2.85
CA THR A 74 -8.65 -12.54 3.02
C THR A 74 -9.55 -12.74 1.80
N GLY A 75 -8.99 -13.09 0.64
CA GLY A 75 -9.72 -13.17 -0.64
C GLY A 75 -10.07 -11.80 -1.25
N LEU A 76 -9.62 -10.71 -0.64
CA LEU A 76 -9.88 -9.35 -1.11
C LEU A 76 -8.96 -8.99 -2.30
N ARG A 77 -9.53 -8.39 -3.35
CA ARG A 77 -8.79 -7.97 -4.55
C ARG A 77 -8.27 -6.55 -4.43
N ALA A 78 -6.97 -6.36 -4.64
CA ALA A 78 -6.31 -5.06 -4.69
C ALA A 78 -6.08 -4.59 -6.14
N ALA A 79 -5.83 -3.29 -6.30
CA ALA A 79 -5.21 -2.69 -7.48
C ALA A 79 -4.09 -1.76 -7.02
N ILE A 80 -2.95 -1.80 -7.70
CA ILE A 80 -1.76 -1.08 -7.29
C ILE A 80 -1.49 0.06 -8.26
N HIS A 81 -1.30 1.28 -7.77
CA HIS A 81 -0.71 2.35 -8.57
C HIS A 81 0.73 2.57 -8.13
N TYR A 82 1.68 2.24 -9.01
CA TYR A 82 3.11 2.23 -8.68
C TYR A 82 3.95 3.08 -9.65
N PRO A 83 3.86 4.43 -9.55
CA PRO A 83 4.38 5.35 -10.56
C PRO A 83 5.90 5.51 -10.52
N LYS A 84 6.55 5.28 -9.38
CA LYS A 84 8.02 5.30 -9.25
C LYS A 84 8.54 4.00 -8.69
N ARG A 85 9.22 3.22 -9.53
CA ARG A 85 9.75 1.89 -9.19
C ARG A 85 11.25 1.98 -8.97
N PRO A 86 11.77 1.74 -7.76
CA PRO A 86 13.21 1.71 -7.54
C PRO A 86 13.83 0.51 -8.25
N ASN A 87 14.95 0.73 -8.94
CA ASN A 87 15.73 -0.32 -9.60
C ASN A 87 16.54 -1.13 -8.56
N LYS A 88 15.87 -2.06 -7.88
CA LYS A 88 16.47 -3.04 -6.99
C LYS A 88 15.71 -4.36 -7.12
N THR A 89 16.45 -5.47 -7.15
CA THR A 89 15.90 -6.83 -7.29
C THR A 89 14.78 -7.15 -6.31
N LEU A 90 14.87 -6.65 -5.06
CA LEU A 90 13.78 -6.81 -4.08
C LEU A 90 12.43 -6.28 -4.61
N PHE A 91 12.39 -5.08 -5.17
CA PHE A 91 11.14 -4.48 -5.65
C PHE A 91 10.67 -5.09 -6.96
N GLU A 92 11.59 -5.56 -7.81
CA GLU A 92 11.27 -6.30 -9.03
C GLU A 92 10.63 -7.65 -8.70
N ASN A 93 11.19 -8.37 -7.73
CA ASN A 93 10.65 -9.63 -7.25
C ASN A 93 9.25 -9.45 -6.64
N LEU A 94 9.06 -8.45 -5.77
CA LEU A 94 7.75 -8.14 -5.20
C LEU A 94 6.72 -7.74 -6.28
N THR A 95 7.12 -6.95 -7.28
CA THR A 95 6.26 -6.62 -8.41
C THR A 95 5.84 -7.87 -9.18
N THR A 96 6.80 -8.77 -9.43
CA THR A 96 6.54 -10.05 -10.11
C THR A 96 5.59 -10.93 -9.31
N GLN A 97 5.74 -11.01 -7.99
CA GLN A 97 4.84 -11.74 -7.11
C GLN A 97 3.41 -11.21 -7.22
N CYS A 98 3.20 -9.89 -7.10
CA CYS A 98 1.88 -9.29 -7.27
C CYS A 98 1.27 -9.59 -8.66
N GLN A 99 2.06 -9.50 -9.72
CA GLN A 99 1.62 -9.81 -11.08
C GLN A 99 1.24 -11.29 -11.24
N LYS A 100 1.99 -12.22 -10.65
CA LYS A 100 1.68 -13.66 -10.65
C LYS A 100 0.46 -14.02 -9.81
N MET A 101 0.02 -13.12 -8.93
CA MET A 101 -1.24 -13.21 -8.18
C MET A 101 -2.40 -12.49 -8.89
N ASP A 102 -2.25 -12.13 -10.16
CA ASP A 102 -3.24 -11.41 -10.98
C ASP A 102 -3.68 -10.06 -10.38
N ILE A 103 -2.79 -9.40 -9.63
CA ILE A 103 -3.05 -8.07 -9.07
C ILE A 103 -2.80 -7.01 -10.16
N PRO A 104 -3.82 -6.24 -10.57
CA PRO A 104 -3.67 -5.23 -11.60
C PRO A 104 -2.80 -4.07 -11.13
N PHE A 105 -1.89 -3.64 -12.01
CA PHE A 105 -1.12 -2.40 -11.86
C PHE A 105 -1.74 -1.33 -12.75
N LEU A 106 -2.20 -0.24 -12.14
CA LEU A 106 -2.76 0.90 -12.83
C LEU A 106 -1.65 1.75 -13.43
N THR A 107 -1.75 2.02 -14.73
CA THR A 107 -0.83 2.92 -15.45
C THR A 107 -0.95 4.34 -14.91
N ASP A 108 -2.19 4.81 -14.76
CA ASP A 108 -2.50 6.17 -14.31
C ASP A 108 -3.31 6.15 -13.02
N PHE A 109 -3.13 7.20 -12.22
CA PHE A 109 -3.94 7.43 -11.03
C PHE A 109 -5.18 8.24 -11.41
N PRO A 110 -6.41 7.82 -11.03
CA PRO A 110 -7.61 8.63 -11.27
C PRO A 110 -7.46 10.01 -10.65
N GLN A 111 -7.66 11.06 -11.43
CA GLN A 111 -7.52 12.44 -10.96
C GLN A 111 -8.77 12.96 -10.25
N GLU A 112 -9.91 12.31 -10.50
CA GLU A 112 -11.23 12.63 -9.94
C GLU A 112 -11.56 11.71 -8.76
N ALA A 113 -11.92 12.30 -7.62
CA ALA A 113 -12.27 11.56 -6.41
C ALA A 113 -13.50 10.66 -6.62
N GLU A 114 -14.46 11.12 -7.43
CA GLU A 114 -15.69 10.38 -7.75
C GLU A 114 -15.41 9.09 -8.51
N VAL A 115 -14.34 9.06 -9.33
CA VAL A 115 -13.89 7.85 -10.02
C VAL A 115 -13.31 6.86 -9.01
N ILE A 116 -12.55 7.36 -8.02
CA ILE A 116 -12.02 6.53 -6.94
C ILE A 116 -13.15 5.94 -6.11
N ASP A 117 -14.09 6.76 -5.65
CA ASP A 117 -15.25 6.30 -4.86
C ASP A 117 -16.20 5.41 -5.66
N GLY A 118 -16.27 5.62 -6.98
CA GLY A 118 -17.04 4.82 -7.91
C GLY A 118 -16.46 3.41 -8.07
N ALA A 119 -15.13 3.31 -8.13
CA ALA A 119 -14.42 2.09 -8.50
C ALA A 119 -13.91 1.27 -7.29
N TYR A 120 -13.53 1.93 -6.19
CA TYR A 120 -12.87 1.30 -5.04
C TYR A 120 -13.72 1.46 -3.76
N ASN A 121 -13.55 0.55 -2.80
CA ASN A 121 -14.25 0.62 -1.50
C ASN A 121 -13.37 1.18 -0.39
N LEU A 122 -12.06 1.12 -0.57
CA LEU A 122 -11.06 1.62 0.35
C LEU A 122 -9.83 2.04 -0.45
N VAL A 123 -9.11 3.04 0.03
CA VAL A 123 -7.80 3.41 -0.51
C VAL A 123 -6.81 3.35 0.62
N ILE A 124 -5.68 2.67 0.40
CA ILE A 124 -4.67 2.44 1.43
C ILE A 124 -3.44 3.25 1.05
N ASP A 125 -3.20 4.33 1.79
CA ASP A 125 -2.06 5.19 1.56
C ASP A 125 -0.76 4.50 2.01
N ALA A 126 0.13 4.23 1.05
CA ALA A 126 1.53 3.89 1.34
C ALA A 126 2.50 4.74 0.52
N ILE A 127 2.13 6.00 0.30
CA ILE A 127 2.90 6.92 -0.51
C ILE A 127 4.19 7.28 0.21
N PHE A 128 4.13 7.60 1.51
CA PHE A 128 5.32 8.00 2.28
C PHE A 128 5.42 7.26 3.62
N GLY A 129 6.53 6.54 3.79
CA GLY A 129 6.91 5.95 5.08
C GLY A 129 7.54 6.96 6.04
N PHE A 130 7.75 6.54 7.30
CA PHE A 130 8.27 7.36 8.40
C PHE A 130 9.63 8.04 8.14
N SER A 131 10.42 7.53 7.20
CA SER A 131 11.74 8.05 6.85
C SER A 131 11.71 9.16 5.81
N PHE A 132 10.54 9.48 5.25
CA PHE A 132 10.40 10.56 4.27
C PHE A 132 10.79 11.90 4.89
N LYS A 133 11.67 12.62 4.20
CA LYS A 133 12.10 13.99 4.55
C LYS A 133 12.06 14.83 3.29
N GLY A 134 11.58 16.07 3.43
CA GLY A 134 11.54 17.05 2.34
C GLY A 134 10.14 17.28 1.78
N ALA A 135 10.09 18.03 0.68
CA ALA A 135 8.84 18.39 0.02
C ALA A 135 8.30 17.23 -0.81
N VAL A 136 6.97 17.03 -0.77
CA VAL A 136 6.25 16.14 -1.68
C VAL A 136 6.47 16.64 -3.12
N ARG A 137 6.82 15.73 -4.02
CA ARG A 137 7.06 16.01 -5.44
C ARG A 137 6.06 15.24 -6.30
N GLU A 138 5.80 15.73 -7.50
CA GLU A 138 4.95 15.01 -8.47
C GLU A 138 5.46 13.59 -8.79
N PRO A 139 4.56 12.64 -9.07
CA PRO A 139 3.09 12.79 -9.12
C PRO A 139 2.38 12.72 -7.75
N PHE A 140 3.12 12.63 -6.64
CA PHE A 140 2.54 12.36 -5.32
C PHE A 140 1.76 13.53 -4.73
N GLY A 141 2.07 14.76 -5.14
CA GLY A 141 1.30 15.94 -4.76
C GLY A 141 -0.13 15.83 -5.30
N SER A 142 -0.25 15.61 -6.61
CA SER A 142 -1.55 15.41 -7.28
C SER A 142 -2.31 14.21 -6.70
N ILE A 143 -1.64 13.06 -6.52
CA ILE A 143 -2.26 11.86 -5.94
C ILE A 143 -2.84 12.15 -4.55
N LEU A 144 -2.05 12.74 -3.64
CA LEU A 144 -2.51 13.08 -2.30
C LEU A 144 -3.66 14.10 -2.32
N SER A 145 -3.62 15.06 -3.24
CA SER A 145 -4.70 16.03 -3.41
C SER A 145 -6.02 15.34 -3.77
N THR A 146 -6.01 14.40 -4.71
CA THR A 146 -7.22 13.65 -5.09
C THR A 146 -7.69 12.74 -3.95
N LEU A 147 -6.78 12.07 -3.24
CA LEU A 147 -7.14 11.21 -2.10
C LEU A 147 -7.80 12.01 -0.97
N ASN A 148 -7.28 13.19 -0.65
CA ASN A 148 -7.86 14.05 0.38
C ASN A 148 -9.26 14.59 0.01
N ALA A 149 -9.59 14.63 -1.28
CA ALA A 149 -10.91 15.00 -1.77
C ALA A 149 -11.89 13.80 -1.78
N SER A 150 -11.40 12.56 -1.62
CA SER A 150 -12.23 11.37 -1.60
C SER A 150 -12.87 11.15 -0.21
N PRO A 151 -14.19 10.96 -0.11
CA PRO A 151 -14.89 10.55 1.11
C PRO A 151 -14.61 9.09 1.52
N SER A 152 -13.93 8.29 0.70
CA SER A 152 -13.57 6.91 1.05
C SER A 152 -12.59 6.89 2.23
N PRO A 153 -12.72 5.94 3.19
CA PRO A 153 -11.82 5.89 4.32
C PRO A 153 -10.37 5.68 3.86
N LEU A 154 -9.45 6.45 4.44
CA LEU A 154 -8.00 6.32 4.26
C LEU A 154 -7.42 5.74 5.56
N PRO A 155 -7.17 4.42 5.66
CA PRO A 155 -6.35 3.88 6.73
C PRO A 155 -4.91 4.35 6.50
N ALA A 156 -4.34 5.02 7.50
CA ALA A 156 -2.92 5.38 7.56
C ALA A 156 -2.11 4.30 8.29
#